data_AF-A0A8T4YTG0-F1
#
_entry.id   AF-A0A8T4YTG0-F1
#
_cell.length_a   1.000
_cell.length_b   1.000
_cell.length_c   1.000
_cell.angle_alpha   90.00
_cell.angle_beta   90.00
_cell.angle_gamma   90.00
#
_symmetry.space_group_name_H-M   'P 1'
#
loop_
_entity.id
_entity.type
_entity.pdbx_description
1 polymer ?
#
loop_
_entity_poly.entity_id
_entity_poly.type
_entity_poly.pdbx_seq_one_letter_code
_entity_poly.pdbx_strand_id
1 'polypeptide(L)'
;MSRGTPLTALPKMFEVEQELTSRPLRDVEAEVEKELQRLKINSRIKPGDRIAITAGSRGIANISKIIAAVVKVVKECGGEPFVFPAMGSHGGATPQGQVEILNQYGITPETVGAPIVSSMEVDLLAELEDETPIYISRDANSADGIIVVNRVKPHTDFKDDIESGLVKMLVIGIGKQKGAESLHSFLEEGYHKVMQRMAETILKKAKIVCGVAIVE
;
A
#
# COMPACT_ATOMS: atom_id res chain seq x y z
N MET A 1 -33.80 37.68 10.02
CA MET A 1 -32.97 37.79 11.26
C MET A 1 -31.91 36.70 11.21
N SER A 2 -30.69 37.08 10.84
CA SER A 2 -29.52 36.18 10.79
C SER A 2 -29.05 35.90 12.22
N ARG A 3 -29.13 34.65 12.67
CA ARG A 3 -28.52 34.23 13.95
C ARG A 3 -27.04 33.97 13.67
N GLY A 4 -26.21 34.98 13.89
CA GLY A 4 -24.76 34.81 13.86
C GLY A 4 -24.34 33.87 14.99
N THR A 5 -23.55 32.84 14.65
CA THR A 5 -22.92 31.94 15.63
C THR A 5 -22.09 32.78 16.60
N PRO A 6 -22.24 32.62 17.93
CA PRO A 6 -21.46 33.39 18.88
C PRO A 6 -19.98 33.03 18.73
N LEU A 7 -19.14 34.04 18.53
CA LEU A 7 -17.68 33.91 18.55
C LEU A 7 -17.26 33.45 19.94
N THR A 8 -17.00 32.14 20.10
CA THR A 8 -16.43 31.59 21.33
C THR A 8 -15.03 32.15 21.49
N ALA A 9 -14.74 32.78 22.63
CA ALA A 9 -13.40 33.24 22.95
C ALA A 9 -12.47 32.02 23.05
N LEU A 10 -11.48 31.95 22.15
CA LEU A 10 -10.45 30.91 22.22
C LEU A 10 -9.61 31.11 23.50
N PRO A 11 -9.09 30.03 24.11
CA PRO A 11 -8.19 30.15 25.24
C PRO A 11 -6.92 30.94 24.87
N LYS A 12 -6.17 31.39 25.88
CA LYS A 12 -4.85 32.01 25.63
C LYS A 12 -3.96 31.02 24.88
N MET A 13 -3.64 31.34 23.63
CA MET A 13 -2.74 30.57 22.78
C MET A 13 -1.32 31.13 22.91
N PHE A 14 -0.33 30.26 22.75
CA PHE A 14 1.08 30.62 22.62
C PHE A 14 1.56 30.22 21.24
N GLU A 15 2.43 31.04 20.65
CA GLU A 15 3.11 30.68 19.42
C GLU A 15 4.20 29.65 19.71
N VAL A 16 4.20 28.56 18.93
CA VAL A 16 5.24 27.54 18.96
C VAL A 16 5.85 27.50 17.58
N GLU A 17 7.13 27.79 17.48
CA GLU A 17 7.91 27.62 16.27
C GLU A 17 8.63 26.27 16.32
N GLN A 18 8.52 25.49 15.25
CA GLN A 18 9.17 24.19 15.12
C GLN A 18 9.95 24.14 13.82
N GLU A 19 11.25 23.86 13.92
CA GLU A 19 12.09 23.57 12.77
C GLU A 19 12.11 22.06 12.51
N LEU A 20 11.52 21.63 11.40
CA LEU A 20 11.50 20.23 10.98
C LEU A 20 12.63 19.98 9.97
N THR A 21 13.41 18.93 10.20
CA THR A 21 14.42 18.50 9.22
C THR A 21 13.73 17.97 7.97
N SER A 22 14.00 18.55 6.80
CA SER A 22 13.51 18.05 5.52
C SER A 22 14.68 17.74 4.58
N ARG A 23 14.58 16.62 3.85
CA ARG A 23 15.50 16.22 2.77
C ARG A 23 14.68 15.80 1.55
N PRO A 24 13.97 16.74 0.91
CA PRO A 24 13.07 16.39 -0.19
C PRO A 24 13.87 15.87 -1.39
N LEU A 25 13.33 14.85 -2.05
CA LEU A 25 13.83 14.39 -3.33
C LEU A 25 13.48 15.42 -4.40
N ARG A 26 14.45 15.73 -5.28
CA ARG A 26 14.24 16.66 -6.40
C ARG A 26 13.46 15.99 -7.55
N ASP A 27 13.77 14.73 -7.79
CA ASP A 27 13.15 13.90 -8.82
C ASP A 27 12.82 12.54 -8.21
N VAL A 28 11.54 12.34 -7.93
CA VAL A 28 11.06 11.11 -7.29
C VAL A 28 11.05 9.93 -8.26
N GLU A 29 10.83 10.18 -9.55
CA GLU A 29 10.75 9.15 -10.57
C GLU A 29 12.14 8.55 -10.79
N ALA A 30 13.15 9.41 -10.95
CA ALA A 30 14.55 8.99 -11.07
C ALA A 30 15.07 8.24 -9.82
N GLU A 31 14.65 8.64 -8.61
CA GLU A 31 15.08 7.96 -7.39
C GLU A 31 14.43 6.57 -7.25
N VAL A 32 13.15 6.42 -7.64
CA VAL A 32 12.49 5.11 -7.69
C VAL A 32 13.20 4.18 -8.68
N GLU A 33 13.52 4.66 -9.88
CA GLU A 33 14.26 3.89 -10.90
C GLU A 33 15.62 3.44 -10.35
N LYS A 34 16.36 4.35 -9.74
CA LYS A 34 17.67 4.08 -9.14
C LYS A 34 17.62 3.03 -8.03
N GLU A 35 16.67 3.14 -7.10
CA GLU A 35 16.54 2.17 -6.00
C GLU A 35 16.08 0.79 -6.50
N LEU A 36 15.20 0.72 -7.50
CA LEU A 36 14.83 -0.55 -8.13
C LEU A 36 16.01 -1.19 -8.89
N GLN A 37 16.82 -0.39 -9.59
CA GLN A 37 18.05 -0.88 -10.23
C GLN A 37 19.06 -1.41 -9.21
N ARG A 38 19.19 -0.77 -8.05
CA ARG A 38 20.06 -1.22 -6.95
C ARG A 38 19.66 -2.61 -6.43
N LEU A 39 18.37 -2.94 -6.48
CA LEU A 39 17.85 -4.28 -6.16
C LEU A 39 18.08 -5.31 -7.27
N LYS A 40 18.69 -4.91 -8.40
CA LYS A 40 18.86 -5.71 -9.61
C LYS A 40 17.52 -6.29 -10.08
N ILE A 41 16.49 -5.43 -10.15
CA ILE A 41 15.11 -5.82 -10.46
C ILE A 41 15.00 -6.59 -11.79
N ASN A 42 15.86 -6.29 -12.75
CA ASN A 42 15.99 -6.99 -14.03
C ASN A 42 16.36 -8.48 -13.91
N SER A 43 16.94 -8.92 -12.78
CA SER A 43 17.19 -10.33 -12.49
C SER A 43 16.01 -11.04 -11.81
N ARG A 44 14.99 -10.27 -11.40
CA ARG A 44 13.82 -10.76 -10.65
C ARG A 44 12.55 -10.79 -11.49
N ILE A 45 12.49 -10.03 -12.59
CA ILE A 45 11.37 -9.96 -13.53
C ILE A 45 11.84 -10.51 -14.87
N LYS A 46 11.12 -11.49 -15.41
CA LYS A 46 11.37 -12.05 -16.74
C LYS A 46 10.43 -11.40 -17.77
N PRO A 47 10.84 -11.36 -19.05
CA PRO A 47 9.95 -10.93 -20.12
C PRO A 47 8.64 -11.74 -20.12
N GLY A 48 7.51 -11.04 -20.14
CA GLY A 48 6.16 -11.62 -20.09
C GLY A 48 5.63 -11.91 -18.68
N ASP A 49 6.42 -11.74 -17.61
CA ASP A 49 5.91 -11.89 -16.24
C ASP A 49 4.82 -10.84 -15.98
N ARG A 50 3.64 -11.28 -15.52
CA ARG A 50 2.59 -10.37 -15.08
C ARG A 50 2.91 -9.88 -13.67
N ILE A 51 3.09 -8.57 -13.49
CA ILE A 51 3.51 -7.98 -12.21
C ILE A 51 2.40 -7.14 -11.58
N ALA A 52 1.95 -7.54 -10.39
CA ALA A 52 0.95 -6.83 -9.61
C ALA A 52 1.60 -5.72 -8.77
N ILE A 53 1.08 -4.49 -8.85
CA ILE A 53 1.59 -3.34 -8.09
C ILE A 53 0.48 -2.81 -7.18
N THR A 54 0.75 -2.75 -5.87
CA THR A 54 -0.25 -2.30 -4.89
C THR A 54 -0.47 -0.79 -4.95
N ALA A 55 -1.71 -0.34 -4.89
CA ALA A 55 -2.06 1.06 -4.65
C ALA A 55 -2.97 1.22 -3.42
N GLY A 56 -2.54 2.02 -2.45
CA GLY A 56 -3.26 2.24 -1.20
C GLY A 56 -4.30 3.37 -1.27
N SER A 57 -5.06 3.54 -0.18
CA SER A 57 -6.12 4.56 -0.02
C SER A 57 -5.67 5.81 0.73
N ARG A 58 -4.38 6.16 0.67
CA ARG A 58 -3.82 7.30 1.39
C ARG A 58 -3.26 8.30 0.39
N GLY A 59 -3.58 9.58 0.61
CA GLY A 59 -2.90 10.68 -0.05
C GLY A 59 -1.43 10.69 0.37
N ILE A 60 -0.55 10.38 -0.58
CA ILE A 60 0.90 10.45 -0.46
C ILE A 60 1.36 11.40 -1.56
N ALA A 61 2.27 12.31 -1.24
CA ALA A 61 2.80 13.24 -2.23
C ALA A 61 3.40 12.48 -3.41
N ASN A 62 3.01 12.86 -4.64
CA ASN A 62 3.49 12.26 -5.88
C ASN A 62 3.21 10.75 -6.06
N ILE A 63 2.22 10.17 -5.38
CA ILE A 63 1.95 8.72 -5.45
C ILE A 63 1.73 8.21 -6.88
N SER A 64 1.03 8.97 -7.72
CA SER A 64 0.82 8.61 -9.12
C SER A 64 2.12 8.51 -9.89
N LYS A 65 3.05 9.46 -9.70
CA LYS A 65 4.39 9.46 -10.30
C LYS A 65 5.25 8.31 -9.78
N ILE A 66 5.19 8.03 -8.48
CA ILE A 66 5.92 6.91 -7.87
C ILE A 66 5.46 5.60 -8.50
N ILE A 67 4.15 5.35 -8.59
CA ILE A 67 3.60 4.14 -9.20
C ILE A 67 3.94 4.10 -10.70
N ALA A 68 3.85 5.22 -11.42
CA ALA A 68 4.23 5.31 -12.82
C ALA A 68 5.71 4.93 -13.06
N ALA A 69 6.62 5.38 -12.20
CA ALA A 69 8.03 5.00 -12.26
C ALA A 69 8.24 3.50 -12.01
N VAL A 70 7.54 2.91 -11.02
CA VAL A 70 7.56 1.44 -10.81
C VAL A 70 7.06 0.70 -12.06
N VAL A 71 5.92 1.13 -12.63
CA VAL A 71 5.35 0.57 -13.86
C VAL A 71 6.35 0.64 -15.01
N LYS A 72 6.99 1.79 -15.21
CA LYS A 72 8.01 2.00 -16.24
C LYS A 72 9.15 0.99 -16.11
N VAL A 73 9.72 0.84 -14.91
CA VAL A 73 10.82 -0.10 -14.66
C VAL A 73 10.41 -1.55 -14.94
N VAL A 74 9.18 -1.94 -14.57
CA VAL A 74 8.66 -3.29 -14.89
C VAL A 74 8.62 -3.51 -16.40
N LYS A 75 8.10 -2.53 -17.17
CA LYS A 75 8.05 -2.61 -18.63
C LYS A 75 9.43 -2.65 -19.27
N GLU A 76 10.39 -1.90 -18.74
CA GLU A 76 11.79 -1.92 -19.20
C GLU A 76 12.45 -3.28 -18.96
N CYS A 77 12.01 -4.03 -17.94
CA CYS A 77 12.42 -5.42 -17.72
C CYS A 77 11.67 -6.42 -18.63
N GLY A 78 10.73 -5.95 -19.47
CA GLY A 78 9.89 -6.77 -20.34
C GLY A 78 8.67 -7.39 -19.65
N GLY A 79 8.37 -7.01 -18.40
CA GLY A 79 7.19 -7.48 -17.68
C GLY A 79 5.90 -6.75 -18.09
N GLU A 80 4.77 -7.33 -17.70
CA GLU A 80 3.42 -6.80 -17.95
C GLU A 80 2.80 -6.30 -16.63
N PRO A 81 2.95 -5.00 -16.29
CA PRO A 81 2.45 -4.48 -15.03
C PRO A 81 0.94 -4.25 -15.04
N PHE A 82 0.31 -4.45 -13.89
CA PHE A 82 -1.00 -3.92 -13.57
C PHE A 82 -1.03 -3.38 -12.15
N VAL A 83 -1.81 -2.32 -11.95
CA VAL A 83 -2.04 -1.73 -10.63
C VAL A 83 -3.33 -2.31 -10.07
N PHE A 84 -3.37 -2.62 -8.77
CA PHE A 84 -4.60 -3.03 -8.12
C PHE A 84 -4.79 -2.30 -6.79
N PRO A 85 -6.04 -2.00 -6.40
CA PRO A 85 -6.31 -1.40 -5.11
C PRO A 85 -6.01 -2.40 -3.99
N ALA A 86 -5.15 -2.01 -3.06
CA ALA A 86 -4.73 -2.79 -1.89
C ALA A 86 -5.03 -1.97 -0.63
N MET A 87 -6.30 -1.92 -0.24
CA MET A 87 -6.80 -0.95 0.75
C MET A 87 -7.83 -1.51 1.74
N GLY A 88 -7.88 -2.83 1.89
CA GLY A 88 -8.80 -3.48 2.84
C GLY A 88 -10.26 -3.18 2.51
N SER A 89 -10.99 -2.63 3.49
CA SER A 89 -12.41 -2.28 3.42
C SER A 89 -12.72 -0.88 2.86
N HIS A 90 -11.71 -0.10 2.48
CA HIS A 90 -11.92 1.23 1.90
C HIS A 90 -12.73 1.16 0.58
N GLY A 91 -13.36 2.27 0.21
CA GLY A 91 -14.18 2.36 -1.01
C GLY A 91 -15.47 1.54 -0.92
N GLY A 92 -16.01 1.40 0.30
CA GLY A 92 -17.15 0.53 0.57
C GLY A 92 -16.89 -0.95 0.31
N ALA A 93 -15.62 -1.36 0.21
CA ALA A 93 -15.20 -2.71 -0.16
C ALA A 93 -15.84 -3.19 -1.49
N THR A 94 -15.97 -2.28 -2.46
CA THR A 94 -16.44 -2.60 -3.81
C THR A 94 -15.34 -2.32 -4.83
N PRO A 95 -15.28 -3.06 -5.95
CA PRO A 95 -14.33 -2.78 -7.01
C PRO A 95 -14.39 -1.32 -7.51
N GLN A 96 -15.60 -0.80 -7.71
CA GLN A 96 -15.86 0.55 -8.20
C GLN A 96 -15.41 1.62 -7.20
N GLY A 97 -15.83 1.50 -5.93
CA GLY A 97 -15.47 2.48 -4.92
C GLY A 97 -13.96 2.51 -4.62
N GLN A 98 -13.26 1.38 -4.75
CA GLN A 98 -11.80 1.37 -4.64
C GLN A 98 -11.11 2.06 -5.82
N VAL A 99 -11.62 1.90 -7.04
CA VAL A 99 -11.13 2.63 -8.22
C VAL A 99 -11.38 4.14 -8.08
N GLU A 100 -12.54 4.55 -7.58
CA GLU A 100 -12.85 5.96 -7.34
C GLU A 100 -11.85 6.62 -6.37
N ILE A 101 -11.46 5.91 -5.31
CA ILE A 101 -10.41 6.37 -4.39
C ILE A 101 -9.07 6.53 -5.12
N LEU A 102 -8.66 5.57 -5.95
CA LEU A 102 -7.41 5.68 -6.72
C LEU A 102 -7.44 6.88 -7.67
N ASN A 103 -8.57 7.12 -8.33
CA ASN A 103 -8.75 8.27 -9.23
C ASN A 103 -8.58 9.61 -8.49
N GLN A 104 -9.07 9.72 -7.25
CA GLN A 104 -8.88 10.93 -6.41
C GLN A 104 -7.40 11.21 -6.10
N TYR A 105 -6.55 10.19 -6.11
CA TYR A 105 -5.11 10.33 -5.94
C TYR A 105 -4.34 10.44 -7.27
N GLY A 106 -5.06 10.61 -8.38
CA GLY A 106 -4.48 10.70 -9.71
C GLY A 106 -3.85 9.39 -10.17
N ILE A 107 -4.30 8.26 -9.63
CA ILE A 107 -3.89 6.91 -10.06
C ILE A 107 -4.96 6.41 -11.02
N THR A 108 -4.71 6.59 -12.30
CA THR A 108 -5.55 6.16 -13.42
C THR A 108 -4.70 5.38 -14.43
N PRO A 109 -5.30 4.59 -15.34
CA PRO A 109 -4.53 3.87 -16.34
C PRO A 109 -3.61 4.76 -17.19
N GLU A 110 -4.05 5.99 -17.49
CA GLU A 110 -3.32 6.95 -18.31
C GLU A 110 -2.14 7.57 -17.55
N THR A 111 -2.32 7.89 -16.28
CA THR A 111 -1.32 8.55 -15.44
C THR A 111 -0.21 7.60 -14.99
N VAL A 112 -0.56 6.34 -14.69
CA VAL A 112 0.43 5.33 -14.30
C VAL A 112 0.93 4.50 -15.49
N GLY A 113 0.23 4.54 -16.61
CA GLY A 113 0.57 3.81 -17.82
C GLY A 113 0.32 2.30 -17.75
N ALA A 114 -0.52 1.81 -16.84
CA ALA A 114 -0.85 0.38 -16.71
C ALA A 114 -2.33 0.17 -16.37
N PRO A 115 -2.92 -0.99 -16.70
CA PRO A 115 -4.30 -1.29 -16.33
C PRO A 115 -4.52 -1.23 -14.81
N ILE A 116 -5.70 -0.75 -14.40
CA ILE A 116 -6.18 -0.89 -13.02
C ILE A 116 -7.11 -2.12 -12.97
N VAL A 117 -6.68 -3.15 -12.24
CA VAL A 117 -7.48 -4.36 -12.01
C VAL A 117 -8.07 -4.27 -10.61
N SER A 118 -9.39 -4.16 -10.53
CA SER A 118 -10.11 -4.03 -9.26
C SER A 118 -11.08 -5.19 -9.07
N SER A 119 -10.84 -5.97 -8.02
CA SER A 119 -11.67 -7.06 -7.55
C SER A 119 -11.55 -7.18 -6.04
N MET A 120 -12.57 -7.75 -5.41
CA MET A 120 -12.58 -8.09 -3.99
C MET A 120 -12.33 -9.58 -3.74
N GLU A 121 -12.18 -10.37 -4.81
CA GLU A 121 -11.89 -11.80 -4.73
C GLU A 121 -10.53 -12.06 -4.09
N VAL A 122 -10.52 -13.04 -3.20
CA VAL A 122 -9.32 -13.51 -2.49
C VAL A 122 -9.19 -15.01 -2.59
N ASP A 123 -7.96 -15.48 -2.46
CA ASP A 123 -7.62 -16.88 -2.23
C ASP A 123 -7.14 -17.05 -0.78
N LEU A 124 -7.36 -18.23 -0.21
CA LEU A 124 -6.70 -18.63 1.03
C LEU A 124 -5.24 -18.98 0.69
N LEU A 125 -4.30 -18.14 1.12
CA LEU A 125 -2.87 -18.35 0.88
C LEU A 125 -2.27 -19.36 1.86
N ALA A 126 -2.69 -19.28 3.12
CA ALA A 126 -2.14 -20.06 4.23
C ALA A 126 -3.04 -19.98 5.45
N GLU A 127 -2.71 -20.79 6.45
CA GLU A 127 -3.17 -20.65 7.82
C GLU A 127 -1.93 -20.56 8.73
N LEU A 128 -2.04 -19.80 9.82
CA LEU A 128 -1.06 -19.83 10.91
C LEU A 128 -1.21 -21.12 11.73
N GLU A 129 -0.31 -21.34 12.70
CA GLU A 129 -0.36 -22.51 13.61
C GLU A 129 -1.64 -22.55 14.46
N ASP A 130 -2.24 -21.38 14.74
CA ASP A 130 -3.49 -21.21 15.46
C ASP A 130 -4.72 -21.21 14.53
N GLU A 131 -4.57 -21.76 13.31
CA GLU A 131 -5.62 -21.86 12.27
C GLU A 131 -6.10 -20.50 11.73
N THR A 132 -5.45 -19.39 12.10
CA THR A 132 -5.81 -18.06 11.58
C THR A 132 -5.59 -18.01 10.06
N PRO A 133 -6.63 -17.73 9.26
CA PRO A 133 -6.50 -17.73 7.81
C PRO A 133 -5.77 -16.48 7.31
N ILE A 134 -4.93 -16.67 6.29
CA ILE A 134 -4.22 -15.60 5.59
C ILE A 134 -4.76 -15.55 4.16
N TYR A 135 -5.40 -14.43 3.83
CA TYR A 135 -5.96 -14.20 2.51
C TYR A 135 -5.03 -13.33 1.65
N ILE A 136 -5.11 -13.53 0.35
CA ILE A 136 -4.40 -12.75 -0.66
C ILE A 136 -5.36 -12.45 -1.83
N SER A 137 -5.28 -11.27 -2.43
CA SER A 137 -6.01 -10.93 -3.65
C SER A 137 -5.78 -11.98 -4.74
N ARG A 138 -6.86 -12.51 -5.34
CA ARG A 138 -6.77 -13.53 -6.39
C ARG A 138 -5.99 -13.05 -7.62
N ASP A 139 -6.16 -11.78 -7.99
CA ASP A 139 -5.42 -11.17 -9.11
C ASP A 139 -3.91 -11.12 -8.81
N ALA A 140 -3.53 -10.71 -7.59
CA ALA A 140 -2.13 -10.65 -7.19
C ALA A 140 -1.51 -12.05 -7.03
N ASN A 141 -2.28 -13.02 -6.55
CA ASN A 141 -1.84 -14.40 -6.40
C ASN A 141 -1.62 -15.11 -7.75
N SER A 142 -2.45 -14.76 -8.74
CA SER A 142 -2.36 -15.26 -10.12
C SER A 142 -1.25 -14.58 -10.93
N ALA A 143 -0.66 -13.49 -10.43
CA ALA A 143 0.47 -12.82 -11.06
C ALA A 143 1.78 -13.62 -10.88
N ASP A 144 2.81 -13.27 -11.63
CA ASP A 144 4.15 -13.88 -11.53
C ASP A 144 5.02 -13.16 -10.49
N GLY A 145 4.67 -11.93 -10.14
CA GLY A 145 5.34 -11.16 -9.11
C GLY A 145 4.45 -10.06 -8.53
N ILE A 146 4.72 -9.67 -7.28
CA ILE A 146 4.05 -8.59 -6.58
C ILE A 146 5.09 -7.57 -6.11
N ILE A 147 4.88 -6.30 -6.45
CA ILE A 147 5.63 -5.16 -5.92
C ILE A 147 4.73 -4.40 -4.95
N VAL A 148 5.19 -4.29 -3.70
CA VAL A 148 4.42 -3.66 -2.63
C VAL A 148 4.86 -2.20 -2.45
N VAL A 149 3.99 -1.26 -2.77
CA VAL A 149 4.22 0.19 -2.63
C VAL A 149 3.39 0.73 -1.48
N ASN A 150 4.03 1.32 -0.46
CA ASN A 150 3.29 2.01 0.60
C ASN A 150 4.16 3.04 1.34
N ARG A 151 3.49 3.99 2.01
CA ARG A 151 4.14 4.89 2.97
C ARG A 151 4.42 4.18 4.29
N VAL A 152 5.65 4.32 4.78
CA VAL A 152 6.07 3.91 6.12
C VAL A 152 5.94 5.09 7.07
N LYS A 153 5.26 4.89 8.19
CA LYS A 153 5.08 5.93 9.22
C LYS A 153 4.73 5.30 10.58
N PRO A 154 4.94 6.04 11.68
CA PRO A 154 4.39 5.65 12.98
C PRO A 154 2.87 5.42 12.91
N HIS A 155 2.41 4.39 13.60
CA HIS A 155 0.99 4.09 13.79
C HIS A 155 0.41 5.01 14.87
N THR A 156 -0.87 5.37 14.74
CA THR A 156 -1.54 6.23 15.72
C THR A 156 -1.92 5.48 16.99
N ASP A 157 -2.22 4.18 16.85
CA ASP A 157 -2.87 3.40 17.91
C ASP A 157 -1.90 2.54 18.73
N PHE A 158 -0.68 2.30 18.23
CA PHE A 158 0.33 1.49 18.93
C PHE A 158 1.74 1.93 18.55
N LYS A 159 2.74 1.48 19.33
CA LYS A 159 4.18 1.61 19.03
C LYS A 159 4.81 0.23 19.11
N ASP A 160 5.56 -0.15 18.08
CA ASP A 160 6.25 -1.43 17.98
C ASP A 160 7.41 -1.31 16.97
N ASP A 161 8.24 -2.34 16.84
CA ASP A 161 9.34 -2.40 15.87
C ASP A 161 8.84 -2.32 14.41
N ILE A 162 7.61 -2.77 14.15
CA ILE A 162 6.95 -2.74 12.85
C ILE A 162 5.57 -2.09 12.98
N GLU A 163 5.44 -0.89 12.40
CA GLU A 163 4.21 -0.08 12.46
C GLU A 163 3.47 -0.04 11.10
N SER A 164 3.03 1.13 10.65
CA SER A 164 2.43 1.27 9.31
C SER A 164 3.50 1.15 8.24
N GLY A 165 3.17 0.52 7.11
CA GLY A 165 4.10 0.41 5.99
C GLY A 165 3.82 -0.79 5.13
N LEU A 166 4.89 -1.41 4.64
CA LEU A 166 4.82 -2.54 3.72
C LEU A 166 4.15 -3.77 4.37
N VAL A 167 4.39 -4.02 5.65
CA VAL A 167 3.77 -5.14 6.40
C VAL A 167 2.25 -4.99 6.45
N LYS A 168 1.75 -3.80 6.78
CA LYS A 168 0.30 -3.52 6.77
C LYS A 168 -0.28 -3.67 5.36
N MET A 169 0.47 -3.26 4.33
CA MET A 169 0.06 -3.43 2.94
C MET A 169 -0.03 -4.91 2.56
N LEU A 170 0.95 -5.73 2.95
CA LEU A 170 0.97 -7.18 2.73
C LEU A 170 -0.26 -7.87 3.35
N VAL A 171 -0.55 -7.56 4.61
CA VAL A 171 -1.60 -8.26 5.37
C VAL A 171 -2.99 -7.71 5.08
N ILE A 172 -3.20 -6.41 5.28
CA ILE A 172 -4.54 -5.78 5.15
C ILE A 172 -4.80 -5.37 3.70
N GLY A 173 -3.80 -4.77 3.05
CA GLY A 173 -3.96 -4.23 1.70
C GLY A 173 -4.25 -5.33 0.69
N ILE A 174 -3.32 -6.28 0.55
CA ILE A 174 -3.44 -7.39 -0.41
C ILE A 174 -4.50 -8.40 0.04
N GLY A 175 -4.71 -8.57 1.35
CA GLY A 175 -5.77 -9.43 1.88
C GLY A 175 -7.20 -8.93 1.62
N LYS A 176 -7.36 -7.72 1.05
CA LYS A 176 -8.67 -7.08 0.78
C LYS A 176 -9.51 -6.98 2.07
N GLN A 177 -10.82 -6.81 1.94
CA GLN A 177 -11.72 -6.75 3.10
C GLN A 177 -11.61 -8.00 3.99
N LYS A 178 -11.59 -9.20 3.39
CA LYS A 178 -11.59 -10.46 4.13
C LYS A 178 -10.32 -10.64 4.98
N GLY A 179 -9.15 -10.29 4.45
CA GLY A 179 -7.89 -10.30 5.20
C GLY A 179 -7.84 -9.23 6.29
N ALA A 180 -8.43 -8.05 6.04
CA ALA A 180 -8.58 -7.03 7.08
C ALA A 180 -9.45 -7.52 8.25
N GLU A 181 -10.58 -8.15 7.96
CA GLU A 181 -11.48 -8.73 8.96
C GLU A 181 -10.79 -9.85 9.75
N SER A 182 -10.04 -10.73 9.07
CA SER A 182 -9.28 -11.80 9.71
C SER A 182 -8.20 -11.29 10.67
N LEU A 183 -7.61 -10.12 10.42
CA LEU A 183 -6.65 -9.52 11.36
C LEU A 183 -7.37 -8.77 12.49
N HIS A 184 -8.45 -8.07 12.17
CA HIS A 184 -9.18 -7.26 13.15
C HIS A 184 -9.91 -8.08 14.21
N SER A 185 -10.14 -9.39 13.99
CA SER A 185 -10.61 -10.28 15.06
C SER A 185 -9.64 -10.37 16.25
N PHE A 186 -8.37 -9.98 16.07
CA PHE A 186 -7.32 -10.01 17.11
C PHE A 186 -7.04 -8.64 17.74
N LEU A 187 -7.94 -7.65 17.59
CA LEU A 187 -7.73 -6.29 18.11
C LEU A 187 -7.45 -6.27 19.61
N GLU A 188 -8.13 -7.10 20.40
CA GLU A 188 -7.96 -7.18 21.86
C GLU A 188 -6.70 -7.97 22.29
N GLU A 189 -6.19 -8.84 21.42
CA GLU A 189 -5.10 -9.80 21.72
C GLU A 189 -3.71 -9.31 21.28
N GLY A 190 -3.64 -8.13 20.63
CA GLY A 190 -2.39 -7.57 20.11
C GLY A 190 -2.17 -7.90 18.64
N TYR A 191 -3.08 -7.45 17.79
CA TYR A 191 -3.06 -7.64 16.33
C TYR A 191 -1.72 -7.29 15.65
N HIS A 192 -0.88 -6.44 16.24
CA HIS A 192 0.44 -6.10 15.70
C HIS A 192 1.36 -7.33 15.60
N LYS A 193 1.38 -8.21 16.62
CA LYS A 193 2.19 -9.46 16.59
C LYS A 193 1.65 -10.45 15.57
N VAL A 194 0.32 -10.57 15.51
CA VAL A 194 -0.34 -11.44 14.51
C VAL A 194 -0.04 -10.94 13.10
N MET A 195 -0.12 -9.64 12.86
CA MET A 195 0.22 -9.00 11.59
C MET A 195 1.65 -9.32 11.15
N GLN A 196 2.63 -9.29 12.07
CA GLN A 196 4.01 -9.66 11.75
C GLN A 196 4.12 -11.14 11.34
N ARG A 197 3.53 -12.07 12.10
CA ARG A 197 3.49 -13.51 11.76
C ARG A 197 2.82 -13.77 10.41
N MET A 198 1.72 -13.07 10.12
CA MET A 198 1.03 -13.15 8.83
C MET A 198 1.94 -12.65 7.70
N ALA A 199 2.59 -11.51 7.87
CA ALA A 199 3.49 -10.95 6.86
C ALA A 199 4.68 -11.85 6.56
N GLU A 200 5.30 -12.46 7.59
CA GLU A 200 6.36 -13.46 7.39
C GLU A 200 5.89 -14.65 6.56
N THR A 201 4.67 -15.13 6.82
CA THR A 201 4.07 -16.24 6.06
C THR A 201 3.78 -15.83 4.62
N ILE A 202 3.27 -14.61 4.40
CA ILE A 202 3.04 -14.06 3.05
C ILE A 202 4.36 -13.96 2.29
N LEU A 203 5.43 -13.43 2.91
CA LEU A 203 6.75 -13.31 2.28
C LEU A 203 7.34 -14.67 1.87
N LYS A 204 7.02 -15.74 2.59
CA LYS A 204 7.47 -17.11 2.26
C LYS A 204 6.64 -17.78 1.17
N LYS A 205 5.35 -17.43 1.03
CA LYS A 205 4.41 -18.17 0.17
C LYS A 205 3.96 -17.39 -1.08
N ALA A 206 3.87 -16.07 -1.01
CA ALA A 206 3.51 -15.23 -2.13
C ALA A 206 4.75 -14.85 -2.96
N LYS A 207 4.52 -14.51 -4.24
CA LYS A 207 5.57 -14.13 -5.19
C LYS A 207 5.99 -12.66 -5.00
N ILE A 208 6.43 -12.28 -3.81
CA ILE A 208 6.86 -10.90 -3.54
C ILE A 208 8.21 -10.63 -4.21
N VAL A 209 8.25 -9.68 -5.14
CA VAL A 209 9.47 -9.30 -5.88
C VAL A 209 10.31 -8.34 -5.05
N CYS A 210 9.68 -7.27 -4.55
CA CYS A 210 10.26 -6.25 -3.68
C CYS A 210 9.18 -5.37 -3.05
N GLY A 211 9.60 -4.44 -2.19
CA GLY A 211 8.76 -3.35 -1.70
C GLY A 211 9.39 -1.98 -1.94
N VAL A 212 8.54 -0.98 -2.20
CA VAL A 212 8.89 0.44 -2.33
C VAL A 212 8.32 1.18 -1.12
N ALA A 213 9.20 1.48 -0.17
CA ALA A 213 8.87 2.17 1.07
C ALA A 213 8.99 3.69 0.88
N ILE A 214 7.89 4.40 1.04
CA ILE A 214 7.84 5.86 0.90
C ILE A 214 7.90 6.51 2.27
N VAL A 215 8.70 7.56 2.43
CA VAL A 215 8.75 8.41 3.63
C VAL A 215 8.50 9.84 3.18
N GLU A 216 7.60 10.54 3.87
CA GLU A 216 7.26 11.95 3.69
C GLU A 216 7.15 12.66 5.04
#